data_AF-K1SJZ6-F1
#
_entry.id   AF-K1SJZ6-F1
#
_cell.length_a   1.000
_cell.length_b   1.000
_cell.length_c   1.000
_cell.angle_alpha   90.00
_cell.angle_beta   90.00
_cell.angle_gamma   90.00
#
_symmetry.space_group_name_H-M   'P 1'
#
loop_
_entity.id
_entity.type
_entity.pdbx_description
1 polymer ?
#
loop_
_entity_poly.entity_id
_entity_poly.type
_entity_poly.pdbx_seq_one_letter_code
_entity_poly.pdbx_strand_id
1 'polypeptide(L)'
;RTSWGEEVRVLGSIPELGNNQPNKATPLHTVDGIHWTAEVDIQIPGNGSVEYSYHIYRDGRTIRTEWNSLPRILHVADNPKKVYRIEDCWKNLPEQQYFYTSAFTESLLAHRERSAAPKSYKKGLLIKAYAPCIDSDHCLALCGNQKALGDWNPDKAALMSDIDFPEWQVEVDAGKISFPLEYKFVLYNKKERRAVAWEN
;
A
#
# COMPACT_ATOMS: atom_id res chain seq x y z
N ARG A 1 -0.27 19.29 -3.74
CA ARG A 1 -1.07 20.45 -3.32
C ARG A 1 -2.17 20.68 -4.35
N THR A 2 -3.39 20.93 -3.90
CA THR A 2 -4.51 21.31 -4.78
C THR A 2 -4.51 22.82 -5.03
N SER A 3 -5.15 23.24 -6.12
CA SER A 3 -5.43 24.64 -6.42
C SER A 3 -6.77 25.06 -5.82
N TRP A 4 -7.01 26.38 -5.73
CA TRP A 4 -8.33 26.87 -5.33
C TRP A 4 -9.43 26.37 -6.29
N GLY A 5 -10.56 25.95 -5.74
CA GLY A 5 -11.67 25.34 -6.49
C GLY A 5 -11.45 23.87 -6.89
N GLU A 6 -10.35 23.24 -6.48
CA GLU A 6 -10.14 21.80 -6.65
C GLU A 6 -10.57 21.01 -5.41
N GLU A 7 -11.17 19.85 -5.64
CA GLU A 7 -11.57 18.88 -4.63
C GLU A 7 -10.82 17.56 -4.83
N VAL A 8 -10.40 16.92 -3.75
CA VAL A 8 -9.96 15.52 -3.80
C VAL A 8 -11.16 14.62 -3.56
N ARG A 9 -11.32 13.59 -4.40
CA ARG A 9 -12.31 12.53 -4.20
C ARG A 9 -11.63 11.17 -4.26
N VAL A 10 -12.14 10.21 -3.51
CA VAL A 10 -11.75 8.81 -3.57
C VAL A 10 -12.80 8.02 -4.35
N LEU A 11 -12.34 7.21 -5.29
CA LEU A 11 -13.16 6.30 -6.08
C LEU A 11 -12.69 4.88 -5.78
N GLY A 12 -13.61 3.96 -5.51
CA GLY A 12 -13.24 2.58 -5.22
C GLY A 12 -14.24 1.54 -5.68
N SER A 13 -13.82 0.28 -5.56
CA SER A 13 -14.53 -0.90 -6.04
C SER A 13 -15.81 -1.25 -5.28
N ILE A 14 -16.02 -0.64 -4.11
CA ILE A 14 -17.17 -0.90 -3.23
C ILE A 14 -18.26 0.17 -3.37
N PRO A 15 -19.52 -0.14 -3.02
CA PRO A 15 -20.64 0.80 -3.12
C PRO A 15 -20.41 2.12 -2.38
N GLU A 16 -19.82 2.06 -1.20
CA GLU A 16 -19.55 3.18 -0.31
C GLU A 16 -18.47 4.13 -0.85
N LEU A 17 -17.70 3.67 -1.86
CA LEU A 17 -16.73 4.47 -2.61
C LEU A 17 -17.12 4.62 -4.09
N GLY A 18 -18.37 4.35 -4.45
CA GLY A 18 -18.94 4.66 -5.76
C GLY A 18 -18.88 3.55 -6.82
N ASN A 19 -18.49 2.32 -6.49
CA ASN A 19 -18.43 1.18 -7.42
C ASN A 19 -17.71 1.50 -8.74
N ASN A 20 -16.56 2.17 -8.67
CA ASN A 20 -15.78 2.62 -9.83
C ASN A 20 -16.56 3.55 -10.80
N GLN A 21 -17.63 4.20 -10.36
CA GLN A 21 -18.36 5.23 -11.12
C GLN A 21 -17.88 6.63 -10.71
N PRO A 22 -17.17 7.38 -11.57
CA PRO A 22 -16.59 8.68 -11.20
C PRO A 22 -17.59 9.72 -10.69
N ASN A 23 -18.85 9.67 -11.12
CA ASN A 23 -19.89 10.58 -10.63
C ASN A 23 -20.38 10.24 -9.20
N LYS A 24 -19.95 9.09 -8.64
CA LYS A 24 -20.25 8.63 -7.27
C LYS A 24 -19.01 8.58 -6.37
N ALA A 25 -17.89 9.15 -6.81
CA ALA A 25 -16.67 9.23 -6.00
C ALA A 25 -16.92 10.02 -4.71
N THR A 26 -16.45 9.49 -3.59
CA THR A 26 -16.64 10.07 -2.26
C THR A 26 -15.71 11.27 -2.06
N PRO A 27 -16.24 12.46 -1.71
CA PRO A 27 -15.42 13.65 -1.51
C PRO A 27 -14.59 13.55 -0.23
N LEU A 28 -13.37 14.07 -0.29
CA LEU A 28 -12.55 14.33 0.90
C LEU A 28 -12.72 15.79 1.32
N HIS A 29 -12.41 16.06 2.58
CA HIS A 29 -12.42 17.39 3.17
C HIS A 29 -11.01 17.84 3.51
N THR A 30 -10.77 19.15 3.48
CA THR A 30 -9.49 19.75 3.85
C THR A 30 -9.72 21.07 4.56
N VAL A 31 -8.78 21.46 5.42
CA VAL A 31 -8.72 22.78 6.07
C VAL A 31 -7.56 23.64 5.57
N ASP A 32 -6.60 23.04 4.85
CA ASP A 32 -5.34 23.69 4.44
C ASP A 32 -5.00 23.53 2.95
N GLY A 33 -5.75 22.69 2.21
CA GLY A 33 -5.49 22.37 0.80
C GLY A 33 -4.29 21.44 0.58
N ILE A 34 -3.75 20.86 1.65
CA ILE A 34 -2.60 19.95 1.63
C ILE A 34 -3.03 18.57 2.15
N HIS A 35 -3.65 18.53 3.33
CA HIS A 35 -4.13 17.30 3.95
C HIS A 35 -5.62 17.15 3.67
N TRP A 36 -5.97 16.01 3.08
CA TRP A 36 -7.34 15.68 2.70
C TRP A 36 -7.77 14.42 3.44
N THR A 37 -8.95 14.45 4.04
CA THR A 37 -9.45 13.36 4.90
C THR A 37 -10.91 13.04 4.59
N ALA A 38 -11.27 11.77 4.70
CA ALA A 38 -12.65 11.30 4.75
C ALA A 38 -12.75 10.14 5.74
N GLU A 39 -13.94 9.98 6.34
CA GLU A 39 -14.31 8.82 7.13
C GLU A 39 -15.47 8.13 6.40
N VAL A 40 -15.34 6.82 6.17
CA VAL A 40 -16.31 6.05 5.41
C VAL A 40 -16.54 4.74 6.13
N ASP A 41 -17.79 4.51 6.55
CA ASP A 41 -18.23 3.21 7.01
C ASP A 41 -18.38 2.29 5.80
N ILE A 42 -17.72 1.13 5.82
CA ILE A 42 -17.75 0.16 4.72
C ILE A 42 -18.27 -1.19 5.22
N GLN A 43 -19.01 -1.90 4.38
CA GLN A 43 -19.23 -3.32 4.60
C GLN A 43 -17.97 -4.13 4.25
N ILE A 44 -17.79 -5.28 4.89
CA ILE A 44 -16.71 -6.20 4.53
C ILE A 44 -16.96 -6.69 3.10
N PRO A 45 -16.06 -6.41 2.14
CA PRO A 45 -16.27 -6.80 0.75
C PRO A 45 -16.27 -8.33 0.61
N GLY A 46 -17.09 -8.87 -0.30
CA GLY A 46 -17.19 -10.33 -0.50
C GLY A 46 -15.88 -10.99 -0.95
N ASN A 47 -15.01 -10.24 -1.65
CA ASN A 47 -13.66 -10.67 -2.04
C ASN A 47 -12.58 -10.28 -1.03
N GLY A 48 -12.95 -9.71 0.13
CA GLY A 48 -12.03 -9.31 1.20
C GLY A 48 -11.12 -8.13 0.86
N SER A 49 -11.35 -7.39 -0.23
CA SER A 49 -10.48 -6.28 -0.62
C SER A 49 -11.23 -5.08 -1.18
N VAL A 50 -10.64 -3.90 -0.98
CA VAL A 50 -11.10 -2.63 -1.56
C VAL A 50 -10.00 -2.11 -2.46
N GLU A 51 -10.31 -1.96 -3.75
CA GLU A 51 -9.46 -1.21 -4.68
C GLU A 51 -9.92 0.24 -4.69
N TYR A 52 -8.99 1.18 -4.65
CA TYR A 52 -9.32 2.60 -4.70
C TYR A 52 -8.24 3.45 -5.35
N SER A 53 -8.63 4.66 -5.73
CA SER A 53 -7.72 5.69 -6.22
C SER A 53 -8.22 7.10 -5.92
N TYR A 54 -7.30 8.04 -5.85
CA TYR A 54 -7.58 9.46 -5.65
C TYR A 54 -7.67 10.23 -6.97
N HIS A 55 -8.61 11.17 -7.00
CA HIS A 55 -8.92 11.99 -8.16
C HIS A 55 -9.09 13.46 -7.76
N ILE A 56 -8.65 14.37 -8.62
CA ILE A 56 -8.91 15.80 -8.49
C ILE A 56 -10.10 16.18 -9.35
N TYR A 57 -11.07 16.85 -8.73
CA TYR A 57 -12.26 17.38 -9.37
C TYR A 57 -12.25 18.91 -9.38
N ARG A 58 -12.86 19.49 -10.41
CA ARG A 58 -13.23 20.91 -10.47
C ARG A 58 -14.56 21.02 -11.21
N ASP A 59 -15.50 21.80 -10.69
CA ASP A 59 -16.83 22.01 -11.28
C ASP A 59 -17.56 20.69 -11.62
N GLY A 60 -17.43 19.69 -10.74
CA GLY A 60 -18.03 18.36 -10.91
C GLY A 60 -17.37 17.45 -11.95
N ARG A 61 -16.24 17.87 -12.55
CA ARG A 61 -15.49 17.07 -13.54
C ARG A 61 -14.14 16.65 -12.99
N THR A 62 -13.72 15.43 -13.30
CA THR A 62 -12.35 14.96 -13.02
C THR A 62 -11.37 15.69 -13.93
N ILE A 63 -10.39 16.38 -13.34
CA ILE A 63 -9.33 17.09 -14.07
C ILE A 63 -7.97 16.40 -13.95
N ARG A 64 -7.79 15.54 -12.94
CA ARG A 64 -6.58 14.74 -12.75
C ARG A 64 -6.91 13.46 -11.99
N THR A 65 -6.22 12.39 -12.32
CA THR A 65 -6.29 11.10 -11.61
C THR A 65 -4.88 10.77 -11.14
N GLU A 66 -4.74 10.18 -9.96
CA GLU A 66 -3.43 9.66 -9.55
C GLU A 66 -2.99 8.54 -10.49
N TRP A 67 -1.70 8.24 -10.52
CA TRP A 67 -1.23 7.16 -11.38
C TRP A 67 -1.87 5.82 -10.94
N ASN A 68 -2.65 5.22 -11.85
CA ASN A 68 -3.55 4.11 -11.56
C ASN A 68 -3.25 2.84 -12.35
N SER A 69 -2.07 2.74 -13.00
CA SER A 69 -1.61 1.47 -13.58
C SER A 69 -1.45 0.39 -12.50
N LEU A 70 -1.29 0.81 -11.23
CA LEU A 70 -1.37 -0.04 -10.06
C LEU A 70 -2.37 0.56 -9.05
N PRO A 71 -3.60 0.02 -8.96
CA PRO A 71 -4.59 0.49 -8.00
C PRO A 71 -4.09 0.30 -6.57
N ARG A 72 -4.57 1.13 -5.65
CA ARG A 72 -4.33 0.89 -4.22
C ARG A 72 -5.26 -0.24 -3.79
N ILE A 73 -4.72 -1.21 -3.06
CA ILE A 73 -5.49 -2.35 -2.55
C ILE A 73 -5.42 -2.33 -1.04
N LEU A 74 -6.58 -2.34 -0.39
CA LEU A 74 -6.72 -2.61 1.04
C LEU A 74 -7.32 -3.99 1.24
N HIS A 75 -6.58 -4.90 1.88
CA HIS A 75 -7.11 -6.18 2.35
C HIS A 75 -7.87 -5.98 3.66
N VAL A 76 -9.18 -6.22 3.61
CA VAL A 76 -10.10 -6.04 4.73
C VAL A 76 -10.17 -7.35 5.53
N ALA A 77 -9.90 -7.24 6.83
CA ALA A 77 -9.99 -8.37 7.73
C ALA A 77 -11.46 -8.73 7.94
N ASP A 78 -11.73 -10.02 8.13
CA ASP A 78 -13.03 -10.52 8.52
C ASP A 78 -13.34 -10.20 10.01
N ASN A 79 -13.42 -8.91 10.32
CA ASN A 79 -13.71 -8.37 11.65
C ASN A 79 -14.42 -7.01 11.50
N PRO A 80 -15.75 -6.94 11.70
CA PRO A 80 -16.53 -5.73 11.50
C PRO A 80 -16.20 -4.60 12.50
N LYS A 81 -15.38 -4.88 13.52
CA LYS A 81 -14.91 -3.88 14.49
C LYS A 81 -13.53 -3.33 14.15
N LYS A 82 -12.87 -3.81 13.09
CA LYS A 82 -11.54 -3.31 12.70
C LYS A 82 -11.70 -1.96 12.00
N VAL A 83 -11.03 -0.96 12.53
CA VAL A 83 -10.95 0.39 11.95
C VAL A 83 -9.61 0.51 11.24
N TYR A 84 -9.65 1.01 10.00
CA TYR A 84 -8.47 1.27 9.19
C TYR A 84 -8.20 2.77 9.16
N ARG A 85 -6.98 3.15 9.50
CA ARG A 85 -6.46 4.51 9.29
C ARG A 85 -5.42 4.44 8.19
N ILE A 86 -5.70 5.10 7.07
CA ILE A 86 -4.87 5.08 5.87
C ILE A 86 -4.20 6.44 5.76
N GLU A 87 -2.87 6.44 5.75
CA GLU A 87 -2.05 7.63 5.56
C GLU A 87 -1.36 7.50 4.20
N ASP A 88 -1.87 8.23 3.22
CA ASP A 88 -1.48 8.10 1.82
C ASP A 88 -0.95 9.41 1.24
N CYS A 89 -0.04 9.28 0.27
CA CYS A 89 0.43 10.37 -0.57
C CYS A 89 -0.04 10.18 -2.01
N TRP A 90 -0.37 11.29 -2.68
CA TRP A 90 -0.74 11.29 -4.10
C TRP A 90 0.32 10.60 -4.98
N LYS A 91 -0.08 9.59 -5.76
CA LYS A 91 0.83 8.92 -6.72
C LYS A 91 0.98 9.74 -7.99
N ASN A 92 2.19 10.24 -8.23
CA ASN A 92 2.58 10.78 -9.53
C ASN A 92 2.99 9.64 -10.47
N LEU A 93 3.01 9.94 -11.77
CA LEU A 93 3.60 9.05 -12.76
C LEU A 93 5.10 8.86 -12.44
N PRO A 94 5.58 7.63 -12.20
CA PRO A 94 6.99 7.41 -11.94
C PRO A 94 7.81 7.57 -13.23
N GLU A 95 9.02 8.11 -13.11
CA GLU A 95 9.96 8.27 -14.24
C GLU A 95 10.23 6.91 -14.93
N GLN A 96 10.39 5.86 -14.12
CA GLN A 96 10.67 4.50 -14.59
C GLN A 96 9.41 3.63 -14.64
N GLN A 97 8.30 4.18 -15.14
CA GLN A 97 7.00 3.48 -15.22
C GLN A 97 7.04 2.12 -15.95
N TYR A 98 8.01 1.92 -16.84
CA TYR A 98 8.17 0.67 -17.59
C TYR A 98 8.38 -0.55 -16.68
N PHE A 99 9.01 -0.38 -15.51
CA PHE A 99 9.20 -1.46 -14.53
C PHE A 99 7.87 -1.99 -13.95
N TYR A 100 6.82 -1.19 -14.03
CA TYR A 100 5.49 -1.54 -13.51
C TYR A 100 4.56 -2.12 -14.58
N THR A 101 5.07 -2.33 -15.80
CA THR A 101 4.30 -2.97 -16.87
C THR A 101 4.31 -4.48 -16.73
N SER A 102 3.31 -5.14 -17.34
CA SER A 102 3.22 -6.61 -17.35
C SER A 102 4.44 -7.30 -17.99
N ALA A 103 5.16 -6.62 -18.89
CA ALA A 103 6.42 -7.13 -19.44
C ALA A 103 7.47 -7.38 -18.34
N PHE A 104 7.48 -6.57 -17.29
CA PHE A 104 8.34 -6.75 -16.13
C PHE A 104 7.62 -7.55 -15.04
N THR A 105 6.44 -7.12 -14.58
CA THR A 105 5.82 -7.67 -13.37
C THR A 105 5.15 -9.04 -13.57
N GLU A 106 4.72 -9.35 -14.80
CA GLU A 106 4.01 -10.59 -15.13
C GLU A 106 4.81 -11.50 -16.08
N SER A 107 6.00 -11.08 -16.52
CA SER A 107 6.87 -11.87 -17.41
C SER A 107 8.31 -11.95 -16.90
N LEU A 108 9.11 -10.88 -17.04
CA LEU A 108 10.55 -10.93 -16.72
C LEU A 108 10.85 -11.19 -15.24
N LEU A 109 10.12 -10.53 -14.35
CA LEU A 109 10.26 -10.58 -12.89
C LEU A 109 9.00 -11.17 -12.24
N ALA A 110 8.31 -12.07 -12.93
CA ALA A 110 7.04 -12.60 -12.48
C ALA A 110 7.17 -13.41 -11.18
N HIS A 111 6.42 -13.01 -10.16
CA HIS A 111 6.21 -13.78 -8.93
C HIS A 111 5.01 -14.72 -9.13
N ARG A 112 5.27 -15.90 -9.69
CA ARG A 112 4.21 -16.90 -10.01
C ARG A 112 3.58 -17.53 -8.77
N GLU A 113 4.33 -17.60 -7.69
CA GLU A 113 3.90 -18.12 -6.39
C GLU A 113 3.94 -16.97 -5.38
N ARG A 114 2.87 -16.19 -5.35
CA ARG A 114 2.76 -15.04 -4.43
C ARG A 114 2.52 -15.50 -3.00
N SER A 115 3.07 -14.76 -2.06
CA SER A 115 2.82 -14.95 -0.63
C SER A 115 1.37 -14.61 -0.28
N ALA A 116 0.88 -15.17 0.83
CA ALA A 116 -0.41 -14.77 1.38
C ALA A 116 -0.37 -13.33 1.90
N ALA A 117 -1.53 -12.70 2.07
CA ALA A 117 -1.64 -11.40 2.71
C ALA A 117 -1.00 -11.44 4.12
N PRO A 118 -0.39 -10.35 4.60
CA PRO A 118 0.10 -10.26 5.96
C PRO A 118 -0.97 -10.62 6.98
N LYS A 119 -0.55 -11.25 8.07
CA LYS A 119 -1.46 -11.58 9.17
C LYS A 119 -2.04 -10.29 9.76
N SER A 120 -3.37 -10.19 9.74
CA SER A 120 -4.10 -9.11 10.38
C SER A 120 -3.95 -9.16 11.90
N TYR A 121 -3.49 -8.06 12.50
CA TYR A 121 -3.43 -7.89 13.96
C TYR A 121 -4.63 -7.09 14.48
N LYS A 122 -4.93 -7.23 15.77
CA LYS A 122 -5.95 -6.40 16.46
C LYS A 122 -5.56 -4.92 16.45
N LYS A 123 -4.28 -4.64 16.68
CA LYS A 123 -3.64 -3.32 16.48
C LYS A 123 -2.46 -3.54 15.55
N GLY A 124 -2.63 -3.23 14.28
CA GLY A 124 -1.62 -3.44 13.25
C GLY A 124 -1.06 -2.13 12.73
N LEU A 125 0.23 -2.13 12.40
CA LEU A 125 0.83 -1.13 11.53
C LEU A 125 1.21 -1.85 10.23
N LEU A 126 0.52 -1.51 9.14
CA LEU A 126 0.77 -2.03 7.80
C LEU A 126 1.73 -1.08 7.09
N ILE A 127 2.87 -1.60 6.64
CA ILE A 127 3.85 -0.84 5.85
C ILE A 127 3.84 -1.40 4.44
N LYS A 128 3.73 -0.52 3.45
CA LYS A 128 3.67 -0.83 2.03
C LYS A 128 4.81 -0.12 1.29
N ALA A 129 5.40 -0.79 0.31
CA ALA A 129 6.44 -0.20 -0.54
C ALA A 129 6.39 -0.78 -1.96
N TYR A 130 6.59 0.07 -2.96
CA TYR A 130 6.74 -0.38 -4.35
C TYR A 130 8.18 -0.76 -4.63
N ALA A 131 8.39 -1.99 -5.10
CA ALA A 131 9.71 -2.46 -5.54
C ALA A 131 9.55 -3.45 -6.71
N PRO A 132 9.31 -2.95 -7.94
CA PRO A 132 9.02 -3.78 -9.11
C PRO A 132 10.24 -4.54 -9.64
N CYS A 133 11.45 -4.13 -9.26
CA CYS A 133 12.70 -4.69 -9.78
C CYS A 133 13.21 -5.91 -8.98
N ILE A 134 12.43 -6.41 -8.02
CA ILE A 134 12.80 -7.57 -7.20
C ILE A 134 12.35 -8.84 -7.90
N ASP A 135 13.29 -9.75 -8.18
CA ASP A 135 13.01 -11.05 -8.78
C ASP A 135 12.35 -12.05 -7.81
N SER A 136 11.93 -13.20 -8.35
CA SER A 136 11.19 -14.22 -7.61
C SER A 136 12.03 -15.05 -6.63
N ASP A 137 13.36 -14.92 -6.61
CA ASP A 137 14.22 -15.53 -5.59
C ASP A 137 14.44 -14.62 -4.38
N HIS A 138 14.07 -13.35 -4.51
CA HIS A 138 14.20 -12.35 -3.46
C HIS A 138 12.85 -11.88 -2.92
N CYS A 139 12.89 -11.21 -1.78
CA CYS A 139 11.79 -10.42 -1.28
C CYS A 139 12.28 -9.14 -0.61
N LEU A 140 11.40 -8.13 -0.55
CA LEU A 140 11.62 -6.98 0.29
C LEU A 140 11.40 -7.37 1.76
N ALA A 141 12.20 -6.84 2.67
CA ALA A 141 12.03 -7.06 4.11
C ALA A 141 12.35 -5.79 4.90
N LEU A 142 11.79 -5.68 6.11
CA LEU A 142 12.05 -4.61 7.05
C LEU A 142 13.00 -5.04 8.16
N CYS A 143 14.11 -4.33 8.29
CA CYS A 143 15.06 -4.49 9.39
C CYS A 143 15.08 -3.22 10.25
N GLY A 144 14.92 -3.33 11.56
CA GLY A 144 14.75 -2.15 12.40
C GLY A 144 14.98 -2.38 13.89
N ASN A 145 14.74 -1.34 14.68
CA ASN A 145 15.05 -1.29 16.11
C ASN A 145 14.06 -2.07 17.01
N GLN A 146 13.14 -2.82 16.42
CA GLN A 146 12.15 -3.61 17.14
C GLN A 146 12.46 -5.10 17.00
N LYS A 147 12.12 -5.88 18.03
CA LYS A 147 12.20 -7.35 17.96
C LYS A 147 11.40 -7.93 16.79
N ALA A 148 10.26 -7.33 16.48
CA ALA A 148 9.43 -7.72 15.33
C ALA A 148 10.10 -7.43 13.97
N LEU A 149 11.12 -6.57 13.96
CA LEU A 149 11.91 -6.17 12.78
C LEU A 149 13.37 -6.64 12.89
N GLY A 150 13.67 -7.57 13.80
CA GLY A 150 14.99 -8.21 13.90
C GLY A 150 16.03 -7.50 14.76
N ASP A 151 15.72 -6.41 15.47
CA ASP A 151 16.67 -5.66 16.33
C ASP A 151 17.98 -5.30 15.59
N TRP A 152 17.85 -4.72 14.39
CA TRP A 152 18.94 -4.39 13.45
C TRP A 152 19.78 -5.58 12.99
N ASN A 153 19.34 -6.82 13.22
CA ASN A 153 19.89 -8.00 12.57
C ASN A 153 19.13 -8.28 11.26
N PRO A 154 19.75 -8.08 10.08
CA PRO A 154 19.05 -8.16 8.80
C PRO A 154 18.64 -9.60 8.43
N ASP A 155 19.27 -10.62 9.01
CA ASP A 155 18.85 -12.02 8.82
C ASP A 155 17.60 -12.37 9.65
N LYS A 156 17.18 -11.47 10.55
CA LYS A 156 15.93 -11.54 11.31
C LYS A 156 14.91 -10.50 10.85
N ALA A 157 15.12 -9.87 9.70
CA ALA A 157 14.22 -8.89 9.14
C ALA A 157 12.81 -9.48 8.91
N ALA A 158 11.79 -8.64 9.03
CA ALA A 158 10.42 -9.01 8.75
C ALA A 158 10.20 -9.05 7.24
N LEU A 159 10.06 -10.26 6.69
CA LEU A 159 9.81 -10.45 5.25
C LEU A 159 8.46 -9.87 4.86
N MET A 160 8.42 -9.14 3.74
CA MET A 160 7.20 -8.56 3.19
C MET A 160 6.54 -9.53 2.20
N SER A 161 5.22 -9.51 2.17
CA SER A 161 4.38 -10.23 1.23
C SER A 161 4.28 -9.50 -0.10
N ASP A 162 4.33 -10.27 -1.18
CA ASP A 162 4.20 -9.88 -2.58
C ASP A 162 2.81 -10.20 -3.16
N ILE A 163 1.78 -10.37 -2.32
CA ILE A 163 0.41 -10.68 -2.78
C ILE A 163 -0.09 -9.70 -3.88
N ASP A 164 0.26 -8.42 -3.75
CA ASP A 164 -0.08 -7.35 -4.68
C ASP A 164 1.15 -6.86 -5.48
N PHE A 165 2.12 -7.75 -5.75
CA PHE A 165 3.35 -7.41 -6.48
C PHE A 165 3.03 -6.54 -7.72
N PRO A 166 3.72 -5.40 -7.91
CA PRO A 166 4.98 -5.00 -7.29
C PRO A 166 4.89 -4.17 -5.99
N GLU A 167 3.72 -4.14 -5.35
CA GLU A 167 3.57 -3.60 -3.99
C GLU A 167 3.87 -4.70 -2.96
N TRP A 168 4.87 -4.45 -2.13
CA TRP A 168 5.25 -5.29 -1.00
C TRP A 168 4.59 -4.79 0.26
N GLN A 169 4.14 -5.70 1.13
CA GLN A 169 3.47 -5.32 2.37
C GLN A 169 3.80 -6.20 3.56
N VAL A 170 3.91 -5.60 4.75
CA VAL A 170 4.05 -6.30 6.02
C VAL A 170 3.24 -5.60 7.11
N GLU A 171 2.53 -6.39 7.91
CA GLU A 171 1.84 -5.89 9.10
C GLU A 171 2.61 -6.32 10.35
N VAL A 172 2.85 -5.37 11.25
CA VAL A 172 3.45 -5.63 12.56
C VAL A 172 2.45 -5.33 13.67
N ASP A 173 2.58 -6.05 14.79
CA ASP A 173 1.75 -5.85 15.98
C ASP A 173 2.10 -4.52 16.65
N ALA A 174 1.32 -3.48 16.39
CA ALA A 174 1.53 -2.15 16.94
C ALA A 174 1.39 -2.12 18.47
N GLY A 175 0.74 -3.12 19.09
CA GLY A 175 0.70 -3.26 20.54
C GLY A 175 2.03 -3.66 21.17
N LYS A 176 3.01 -4.08 20.36
CA LYS A 176 4.35 -4.51 20.78
C LYS A 176 5.47 -3.57 20.32
N ILE A 177 5.13 -2.46 19.65
CA ILE A 177 6.09 -1.47 19.18
C ILE A 177 6.40 -0.48 20.32
N SER A 178 7.68 -0.22 20.53
CA SER A 178 8.15 0.88 21.38
C SER A 178 8.63 2.03 20.50
N PHE A 179 8.13 3.24 20.72
CA PHE A 179 8.55 4.41 19.93
C PHE A 179 9.85 5.03 20.47
N PRO A 180 10.73 5.57 19.60
CA PRO A 180 10.56 5.71 18.15
C PRO A 180 10.68 4.38 17.40
N LEU A 181 9.87 4.21 16.35
CA LEU A 181 10.00 3.10 15.40
C LEU A 181 11.01 3.51 14.33
N GLU A 182 12.10 2.77 14.22
CA GLU A 182 13.13 2.97 13.20
C GLU A 182 13.28 1.68 12.39
N TYR A 183 13.33 1.82 11.07
CA TYR A 183 13.54 0.70 10.17
C TYR A 183 14.23 1.15 8.89
N LYS A 184 14.79 0.19 8.20
CA LYS A 184 15.24 0.27 6.82
C LYS A 184 14.76 -0.93 6.02
N PHE A 185 14.69 -0.76 4.72
CA PHE A 185 14.45 -1.88 3.81
C PHE A 185 15.74 -2.67 3.53
N VAL A 186 15.60 -3.98 3.42
CA VAL A 186 16.65 -4.90 2.97
C VAL A 186 16.13 -5.80 1.86
N LEU A 187 17.01 -6.15 0.94
CA LEU A 187 16.77 -7.22 -0.03
C LEU A 187 17.14 -8.54 0.63
N TYR A 188 16.18 -9.45 0.72
CA TYR A 188 16.35 -10.75 1.36
C TYR A 188 16.33 -11.86 0.31
N ASN A 189 17.32 -12.76 0.35
CA ASN A 189 17.38 -13.91 -0.53
C ASN A 189 16.64 -15.10 0.10
N LYS A 190 15.58 -15.58 -0.55
CA LYS A 190 14.70 -16.63 0.00
C LYS A 190 15.39 -18.00 0.04
N LYS A 191 16.33 -18.26 -0.87
CA LYS A 191 17.07 -19.53 -0.97
C LYS A 191 18.17 -19.61 0.09
N GLU A 192 18.99 -18.57 0.19
CA GLU A 192 20.10 -18.49 1.14
C GLU A 192 19.66 -18.15 2.57
N ARG A 193 18.42 -17.64 2.72
CA ARG A 193 17.82 -17.24 3.99
C ARG A 193 18.66 -16.21 4.74
N ARG A 194 19.07 -15.17 4.02
CA ARG A 194 19.85 -14.04 4.56
C ARG A 194 19.56 -12.76 3.79
N ALA A 195 19.83 -11.63 4.43
CA ALA A 195 19.86 -10.37 3.72
C ALA A 195 21.09 -10.27 2.81
N VAL A 196 20.90 -9.66 1.63
CA VAL A 196 21.97 -9.52 0.61
C VAL A 196 22.28 -8.07 0.26
N ALA A 197 21.37 -7.12 0.55
CA ALA A 197 21.60 -5.69 0.38
C ALA A 197 20.70 -4.87 1.29
N TRP A 198 21.11 -3.63 1.58
CA TRP A 198 20.26 -2.60 2.18
C TRP A 198 19.72 -1.68 1.10
N GLU A 199 18.64 -0.95 1.41
CA GLU A 199 18.28 0.22 0.63
C GLU A 199 19.43 1.25 0.62
N ASN A 200 19.57 1.94 -0.50
CA ASN A 200 20.56 3.01 -0.69
C ASN A 200 19.93 4.38 -0.51
#